data_AF-A0A8B9UVA4-F1
#
_entry.id   AF-A0A8B9UVA4-F1
#
_cell.length_a   1.000
_cell.length_b   1.000
_cell.length_c   1.000
_cell.angle_alpha   90.00
_cell.angle_beta   90.00
_cell.angle_gamma   90.00
#
_symmetry.space_group_name_H-M   'P 1'
#
loop_
_entity.id
_entity.type
_entity.pdbx_description
1 polymer ?
#
loop_
_entity_poly.entity_id
_entity_poly.type
_entity_poly.pdbx_seq_one_letter_code
_entity_poly.pdbx_strand_id
1 'polypeptide(L)'
;MLSAFRKTLLGPTYGSPLEKIQILPTRSTTNPQKCYLAYITKDKVGLQILPVDGNPHKSSAFICHPDGVSDLACSYDGRYIFTAGGNDRTVLKWEVNLNALEAAASLGGEDLVPFYSLLEGGREGEFFRELEDYFYYVQLRSQGIDALETRQVSTHIPLEEIPSVMRAMGFYPSEEEIEEMINEVKFSEYVDTGEQVTKINLGDFIKLYINHRPAFGLSMKAIRRAFQVLGYDNENGDKVIDRGDLLLLLQCRGDHELGTSTMFALSQDIRIKLSCTILFLLCAEMATALGTGLPGLWSVLGRGFSGNSSSGSCKCNIALRAVCIRPSPFDRHFCPKCMQDRGTVFLGINIFLCWDHVL
;
A
#
# COMPACT_ATOMS: atom_id res chain seq x y z
N MET A 1 -31.09 -4.92 10.26
CA MET A 1 -29.90 -4.37 10.92
C MET A 1 -28.80 -4.36 9.86
N LEU A 2 -28.79 -3.36 8.98
CA LEU A 2 -27.76 -3.22 7.95
C LEU A 2 -26.49 -2.81 8.69
N SER A 3 -25.52 -3.71 8.77
CA SER A 3 -24.13 -3.36 9.05
C SER A 3 -23.67 -2.50 7.89
N ALA A 4 -23.94 -1.20 7.93
CA ALA A 4 -23.59 -0.30 6.84
C ALA A 4 -22.08 -0.10 6.88
N PHE A 5 -21.38 -0.85 6.04
CA PHE A 5 -20.01 -0.54 5.65
C PHE A 5 -19.99 0.91 5.15
N ARG A 6 -19.23 1.79 5.81
CA ARG A 6 -19.26 3.23 5.49
C ARG A 6 -18.09 3.70 4.66
N LYS A 7 -16.91 3.08 4.84
CA LYS A 7 -15.66 3.54 4.21
C LYS A 7 -14.52 2.55 4.40
N THR A 8 -13.78 2.27 3.32
CA THR A 8 -12.43 1.69 3.39
C THR A 8 -11.40 2.81 3.38
N LEU A 9 -10.34 2.68 4.17
CA LEU A 9 -9.24 3.64 4.18
C LEU A 9 -7.90 2.90 4.25
N LEU A 10 -6.97 3.25 3.34
CA LEU A 10 -5.62 2.71 3.34
C LEU A 10 -4.81 3.42 4.43
N GLY A 11 -4.71 2.80 5.60
CA GLY A 11 -3.74 3.22 6.62
C GLY A 11 -4.20 3.09 8.06
N PRO A 12 -3.25 3.13 9.01
CA PRO A 12 -1.81 3.28 8.79
C PRO A 12 -1.14 1.98 8.30
N THR A 13 -0.33 2.06 7.24
CA THR A 13 0.35 0.90 6.63
C THR A 13 1.85 1.18 6.47
N TYR A 14 2.69 0.41 7.17
CA TYR A 14 4.15 0.53 7.11
C TYR A 14 4.82 -0.84 6.99
N GLY A 15 4.74 -1.42 5.80
CA GLY A 15 5.44 -2.66 5.42
C GLY A 15 4.96 -3.95 6.08
N SER A 16 4.17 -3.88 7.15
CA SER A 16 3.51 -5.05 7.75
C SER A 16 2.15 -4.66 8.38
N PRO A 17 1.25 -5.64 8.61
CA PRO A 17 -0.04 -5.39 9.25
C PRO A 17 0.09 -4.77 10.64
N LEU A 18 -0.99 -4.13 11.09
CA LEU A 18 -1.09 -3.59 12.45
C LEU A 18 -1.26 -4.73 13.45
N GLU A 19 -0.45 -4.71 14.49
CA GLU A 19 -0.49 -5.71 15.58
C GLU A 19 -1.25 -5.17 16.79
N LYS A 20 -1.05 -3.89 17.12
CA LYS A 20 -1.73 -3.23 18.23
C LYS A 20 -1.91 -1.75 17.96
N ILE A 21 -3.06 -1.23 18.40
CA ILE A 21 -3.40 0.19 18.34
C ILE A 21 -3.81 0.69 19.72
N GLN A 22 -3.52 1.96 20.03
CA GLN A 22 -3.90 2.61 21.27
C GLN A 22 -4.16 4.10 21.03
N ILE A 23 -5.33 4.59 21.43
CA ILE A 23 -5.62 6.02 21.38
C ILE A 23 -4.73 6.72 22.42
N LEU A 24 -4.01 7.74 22.00
CA LEU A 24 -3.18 8.52 22.92
C LEU A 24 -4.08 9.28 23.90
N PRO A 25 -3.82 9.18 25.21
CA PRO A 25 -4.56 9.92 26.24
C PRO A 25 -4.12 11.38 26.26
N THR A 26 -4.36 12.09 25.15
CA THR A 26 -3.96 13.48 24.98
C THR A 26 -5.16 14.37 25.29
N ARG A 27 -5.02 15.27 26.26
CA ARG A 27 -5.99 16.34 26.51
C ARG A 27 -5.59 17.55 25.66
N SER A 28 -5.85 17.50 24.35
CA SER A 28 -5.66 18.70 23.51
C SER A 28 -6.66 19.77 23.96
N THR A 29 -6.15 20.87 24.50
CA THR A 29 -6.98 22.01 24.95
C THR A 29 -7.42 22.90 23.80
N THR A 30 -6.77 22.81 22.64
CA THR A 30 -6.96 23.67 21.47
C THR A 30 -7.92 23.10 20.43
N ASN A 31 -8.03 21.78 20.30
CA ASN A 31 -9.02 21.15 19.41
C ASN A 31 -9.47 19.78 19.97
N PRO A 32 -10.62 19.70 20.66
CA PRO A 32 -11.09 18.48 21.31
C PRO A 32 -11.55 17.38 20.34
N GLN A 33 -11.68 17.67 19.04
CA GLN A 33 -12.06 16.68 18.03
C GLN A 33 -10.86 15.95 17.41
N LYS A 34 -9.65 16.50 17.54
CA LYS A 34 -8.43 15.86 17.02
C LYS A 34 -7.88 14.87 18.03
N CYS A 35 -8.00 13.59 17.70
CA CYS A 35 -7.40 12.50 18.45
C CYS A 35 -6.18 11.95 17.70
N TYR A 36 -5.27 11.33 18.46
CA TYR A 36 -4.10 10.68 17.89
C TYR A 36 -4.10 9.21 18.29
N LEU A 37 -3.69 8.37 17.35
CA LEU A 37 -3.59 6.93 17.51
C LEU A 37 -2.12 6.54 17.47
N ALA A 38 -1.64 5.90 18.54
CA ALA A 38 -0.38 5.19 18.50
C ALA A 38 -0.63 3.76 18.00
N TYR A 39 0.29 3.22 17.22
CA TYR A 39 0.20 1.85 16.74
C TYR A 39 1.57 1.19 16.65
N ILE A 40 1.56 -0.14 16.64
CA ILE A 40 2.72 -0.96 16.28
C ILE A 40 2.36 -1.91 15.14
N THR A 41 3.36 -2.15 14.32
CA THR A 41 3.37 -3.22 13.32
C THR A 41 4.37 -4.28 13.78
N LYS A 42 4.82 -5.15 12.87
CA LYS A 42 5.81 -6.19 13.21
C LYS A 42 7.08 -5.62 13.85
N ASP A 43 7.64 -4.53 13.32
CA ASP A 43 8.95 -3.98 13.72
C ASP A 43 8.95 -2.47 13.94
N LYS A 44 7.81 -1.79 13.71
CA LYS A 44 7.71 -0.33 13.77
C LYS A 44 6.67 0.13 14.78
N VAL A 45 6.91 1.32 15.32
CA VAL A 45 5.96 2.10 16.11
C VAL A 45 5.61 3.37 15.36
N GLY A 46 4.34 3.76 15.40
CA GLY A 46 3.88 4.92 14.66
C GLY A 46 2.77 5.69 15.35
N LEU A 47 2.50 6.85 14.76
CA LEU A 47 1.43 7.77 15.12
C LEU A 47 0.55 8.04 13.91
N GLN A 48 -0.75 8.15 14.14
CA GLN A 48 -1.76 8.46 13.14
C GLN A 48 -2.69 9.56 13.66
N ILE A 49 -2.94 10.59 12.86
CA ILE A 49 -3.96 11.61 13.14
C ILE A 49 -5.36 11.03 12.84
N LEU A 50 -6.32 11.25 13.75
CA LEU A 50 -7.72 10.90 13.58
C LEU A 50 -8.59 12.14 13.27
N PRO A 51 -9.69 11.99 12.51
CA PRO A 51 -10.14 10.76 11.85
C PRO A 51 -9.20 10.31 10.72
N VAL A 52 -9.13 9.00 10.48
CA VAL A 52 -8.40 8.45 9.34
C VAL A 52 -9.12 8.88 8.07
N ASP A 53 -8.36 9.24 7.04
CA ASP A 53 -8.88 9.68 5.73
C ASP A 53 -8.07 9.11 4.55
N GLY A 54 -7.12 8.20 4.82
CA GLY A 54 -6.23 7.62 3.81
C GLY A 54 -5.05 8.52 3.42
N ASN A 55 -4.92 9.72 3.99
CA ASN A 55 -3.78 10.59 3.70
C ASN A 55 -2.49 10.00 4.33
N PRO A 56 -1.46 9.66 3.54
CA PRO A 56 -0.24 9.05 4.05
C PRO A 56 0.55 9.99 4.97
N HIS A 57 0.46 11.31 4.77
CA HIS A 57 1.16 12.32 5.57
C HIS A 57 0.54 12.55 6.95
N LYS A 58 -0.65 12.00 7.21
CA LYS A 58 -1.26 11.96 8.56
C LYS A 58 -0.75 10.80 9.41
N SER A 59 0.16 10.00 8.86
CA SER A 59 0.80 8.88 9.55
C SER A 59 2.32 9.03 9.55
N SER A 60 2.96 8.59 10.62
CA SER A 60 4.42 8.40 10.65
C SER A 60 4.76 7.14 11.42
N ALA A 61 5.79 6.41 10.99
CA ALA A 61 6.30 5.26 11.72
C ALA A 61 7.82 5.18 11.69
N PHE A 62 8.39 4.59 12.73
CA PHE A 62 9.82 4.39 12.90
C PHE A 62 10.10 2.96 13.33
N ILE A 63 11.21 2.40 12.85
CA ILE A 63 11.69 1.09 13.28
C ILE A 63 12.02 1.18 14.78
N CYS A 64 11.36 0.35 15.58
CA CYS A 64 11.62 0.26 17.01
C CYS A 64 12.38 -1.01 17.36
N HIS A 65 11.88 -2.18 16.97
CA HIS A 65 12.49 -3.48 17.31
C HIS A 65 12.65 -4.32 16.03
N PRO A 66 13.86 -4.43 15.47
CA PRO A 66 14.11 -5.17 14.22
C PRO A 66 13.68 -6.65 14.28
N ASP A 67 13.81 -7.27 15.46
CA ASP A 67 13.46 -8.67 15.69
C ASP A 67 12.00 -8.89 16.11
N GLY A 68 11.21 -7.82 16.17
CA GLY A 68 9.77 -7.88 16.47
C GLY A 68 9.38 -7.12 17.74
N VAL A 69 8.32 -6.34 17.62
CA VAL A 69 7.65 -5.67 18.75
C VAL A 69 6.68 -6.65 19.40
N SER A 70 6.72 -6.79 20.71
CA SER A 70 5.79 -7.62 21.47
C SER A 70 4.63 -6.83 22.04
N ASP A 71 4.88 -5.58 22.48
CA ASP A 71 3.83 -4.76 23.07
C ASP A 71 4.08 -3.25 22.97
N LEU A 72 2.99 -2.49 23.13
CA LEU A 72 2.90 -1.04 23.11
C LEU A 72 2.11 -0.53 24.33
N ALA A 73 2.63 0.49 25.01
CA ALA A 73 1.92 1.22 26.05
C ALA A 73 2.19 2.74 25.98
N CYS A 74 1.15 3.54 26.15
CA CYS A 74 1.26 5.00 26.23
C CYS A 74 1.38 5.47 27.69
N SER A 75 2.12 6.55 27.93
CA SER A 75 2.11 7.24 29.22
C SER A 75 0.74 7.87 29.48
N TYR A 76 0.40 8.08 30.75
CA TYR A 76 -0.89 8.66 31.16
C TYR A 76 -1.15 10.04 30.53
N ASP A 77 -0.10 10.81 30.26
CA ASP A 77 -0.15 12.14 29.66
C ASP A 77 0.02 12.15 28.14
N GLY A 78 0.17 10.99 27.49
CA GLY A 78 0.35 10.85 26.04
C GLY A 78 1.66 11.41 25.49
N ARG A 79 2.56 11.93 26.34
CA ARG A 79 3.86 12.49 25.91
C ARG A 79 4.88 11.43 25.55
N TYR A 80 4.70 10.21 26.07
CA TYR A 80 5.62 9.12 25.82
C TYR A 80 4.91 7.85 25.39
N ILE A 81 5.57 7.12 24.52
CA ILE A 81 5.20 5.78 24.09
C ILE A 81 6.31 4.82 24.51
N PHE A 82 5.94 3.65 25.00
CA PHE A 82 6.86 2.59 25.36
C PHE A 82 6.60 1.38 24.45
N THR A 83 7.67 0.87 23.86
CA THR A 83 7.63 -0.37 23.08
C THR A 83 8.52 -1.41 23.74
N ALA A 84 8.04 -2.64 23.80
CA ALA A 84 8.83 -3.79 24.25
C ALA A 84 9.18 -4.65 23.05
N GLY A 85 10.45 -5.04 22.94
CA GLY A 85 10.90 -6.01 21.96
C GLY A 85 10.81 -7.42 22.53
N GLY A 86 10.37 -8.36 21.71
CA GLY A 86 10.22 -9.75 22.13
C GLY A 86 11.58 -10.43 22.32
N ASN A 87 12.31 -10.58 21.21
CA ASN A 87 13.57 -11.32 21.20
C ASN A 87 14.77 -10.49 21.65
N ASP A 88 14.76 -9.18 21.40
CA ASP A 88 15.85 -8.29 21.79
C ASP A 88 15.86 -7.97 23.30
N ARG A 89 14.75 -8.27 24.01
CA ARG A 89 14.56 -8.05 25.46
C ARG A 89 14.81 -6.61 25.89
N THR A 90 14.52 -5.65 25.02
CA THR A 90 14.69 -4.22 25.28
C THR A 90 13.36 -3.51 25.41
N VAL A 91 13.37 -2.40 26.14
CA VAL A 91 12.25 -1.45 26.19
C VAL A 91 12.76 -0.11 25.68
N LEU A 92 12.08 0.41 24.66
CA LEU A 92 12.36 1.72 24.11
C LEU A 92 11.29 2.72 24.55
N LYS A 93 11.75 3.90 24.96
CA LYS A 93 10.90 5.03 25.28
C LYS A 93 10.95 6.02 24.12
N TRP A 94 9.79 6.44 23.66
CA TRP A 94 9.61 7.36 22.55
C TRP A 94 8.96 8.63 23.05
N GLU A 95 9.55 9.79 22.76
CA GLU A 95 8.92 11.09 22.97
C GLU A 95 8.00 11.41 21.78
N VAL A 96 6.75 11.77 22.08
CA VAL A 96 5.70 12.07 21.10
C VAL A 96 5.78 13.55 20.72
N ASN A 97 5.98 13.83 19.43
CA ASN A 97 5.97 15.19 18.88
C ASN A 97 4.82 15.37 17.88
N LEU A 98 3.67 15.82 18.40
CA LEU A 98 2.47 16.04 17.61
C LEU A 98 2.64 17.19 16.60
N ASN A 99 3.38 18.24 16.96
CA ASN A 99 3.62 19.39 16.08
C ASN A 99 4.36 18.98 14.80
N ALA A 100 5.32 18.05 14.91
CA ALA A 100 6.03 17.54 13.75
C ALA A 100 5.12 16.70 12.85
N LEU A 101 4.22 15.89 13.43
CA LEU A 101 3.25 15.11 12.67
C LEU A 101 2.22 16.01 11.97
N GLU A 102 1.71 17.03 12.65
CA GLU A 102 0.79 18.01 12.04
C GLU A 102 1.47 18.83 10.95
N ALA A 103 2.72 19.25 11.17
CA ALA A 103 3.49 19.94 10.14
C ALA A 103 3.72 19.06 8.91
N ALA A 104 4.01 17.77 9.08
CA ALA A 104 4.12 16.83 7.97
C ALA A 104 2.81 16.69 7.20
N ALA A 105 1.68 16.59 7.91
CA ALA A 105 0.35 16.54 7.28
C ALA A 105 0.03 17.82 6.49
N SER A 106 0.39 19.00 7.01
CA SER A 106 0.19 20.28 6.32
C SER A 106 1.11 20.47 5.11
N LEU A 107 2.36 20.00 5.20
CA LEU A 107 3.33 20.09 4.08
C LEU A 107 3.07 19.05 2.98
N GLY A 108 2.31 17.99 3.28
CA GLY A 108 1.91 16.94 2.34
C GLY A 108 0.97 17.40 1.22
N GLY A 109 0.49 18.65 1.29
CA GLY A 109 -0.45 19.22 0.34
C GLY A 109 -1.92 18.93 0.69
N GLU A 110 -2.81 19.56 -0.07
CA GLU A 110 -4.25 19.49 0.13
C GLU A 110 -4.91 18.58 -0.92
N ASP A 111 -6.11 18.10 -0.59
CA ASP A 111 -6.97 17.28 -1.45
C ASP A 111 -6.31 16.01 -2.02
N LEU A 112 -6.05 16.01 -3.33
CA LEU A 112 -5.55 14.85 -4.09
C LEU A 112 -4.02 14.75 -4.11
N VAL A 113 -3.32 15.84 -3.76
CA VAL A 113 -1.86 15.90 -3.82
C VAL A 113 -1.19 14.78 -3.02
N PRO A 114 -1.62 14.48 -1.77
CA PRO A 114 -1.07 13.37 -1.00
C PRO A 114 -1.24 12.01 -1.68
N PHE A 115 -2.37 11.81 -2.38
CA PHE A 115 -2.75 10.53 -2.97
C PHE A 115 -1.98 10.22 -4.25
N TYR A 116 -1.58 11.25 -5.01
CA TYR A 116 -0.76 11.03 -6.20
C TYR A 116 0.59 10.38 -5.88
N SER A 117 1.16 10.65 -4.70
CA SER A 117 2.41 10.00 -4.27
C SER A 117 2.29 8.49 -4.05
N LEU A 118 1.06 7.98 -3.88
CA LEU A 118 0.77 6.56 -3.69
C LEU A 118 0.54 5.83 -5.02
N LEU A 119 0.41 6.55 -6.13
CA LEU A 119 0.33 5.97 -7.47
C LEU A 119 1.73 5.71 -8.02
N GLU A 120 1.86 4.61 -8.77
CA GLU A 120 3.12 4.25 -9.42
C GLU A 120 3.47 5.30 -10.49
N GLY A 121 4.61 5.96 -10.33
CA GLY A 121 5.02 7.07 -11.21
C GLY A 121 4.38 8.43 -10.89
N GLY A 122 3.55 8.53 -9.86
CA GLY A 122 2.98 9.80 -9.41
C GLY A 122 1.95 10.40 -10.39
N ARG A 123 1.68 11.71 -10.24
CA ARG A 123 0.72 12.45 -11.07
C ARG A 123 1.09 12.48 -12.55
N GLU A 124 2.38 12.54 -12.87
CA GLU A 124 2.88 12.61 -14.25
C GLU A 124 3.27 11.22 -14.82
N GLY A 125 2.99 10.15 -14.06
CA GLY A 125 3.31 8.79 -14.43
C GLY A 125 2.49 8.27 -15.62
N GLU A 126 2.99 7.22 -16.26
CA GLU A 126 2.24 6.46 -17.29
C GLU A 126 0.94 5.90 -16.73
N PHE A 127 0.98 5.36 -15.52
CA PHE A 127 -0.19 4.80 -14.84
C PHE A 127 -1.34 5.82 -14.67
N PHE A 128 -1.03 7.07 -14.33
CA PHE A 128 -2.04 8.10 -14.19
C PHE A 128 -2.66 8.48 -15.55
N ARG A 129 -1.85 8.54 -16.62
CA ARG A 129 -2.34 8.77 -17.99
C ARG A 129 -3.24 7.64 -18.48
N GLU A 130 -2.86 6.40 -18.22
CA GLU A 130 -3.70 5.23 -18.53
C GLU A 130 -5.04 5.29 -17.77
N LEU A 131 -5.02 5.70 -16.50
CA LEU A 131 -6.24 5.90 -15.71
C LEU A 131 -7.17 6.95 -16.34
N GLU A 132 -6.61 8.08 -16.79
CA GLU A 132 -7.38 9.10 -17.52
C GLU A 132 -7.99 8.52 -18.81
N ASP A 133 -7.21 7.79 -19.59
CA ASP A 133 -7.65 7.14 -20.83
C ASP A 133 -8.79 6.13 -20.57
N TYR A 134 -8.73 5.34 -19.49
CA TYR A 134 -9.82 4.44 -19.12
C TYR A 134 -11.10 5.19 -18.72
N PHE A 135 -10.96 6.32 -18.02
CA PHE A 135 -12.11 7.18 -17.69
C PHE A 135 -12.78 7.69 -18.97
N TYR A 136 -12.00 8.17 -19.95
CA TYR A 136 -12.53 8.57 -21.25
C TYR A 136 -13.16 7.39 -22.00
N TYR A 137 -12.50 6.24 -22.04
CA TYR A 137 -12.99 5.06 -22.72
C TYR A 137 -14.36 4.61 -22.21
N VAL A 138 -14.53 4.56 -20.88
CA VAL A 138 -15.80 4.21 -20.24
C VAL A 138 -16.92 5.20 -20.58
N GLN A 139 -16.61 6.50 -20.65
CA GLN A 139 -17.60 7.50 -21.07
C GLN A 139 -18.06 7.30 -22.52
N LEU A 140 -17.16 6.90 -23.42
CA LEU A 140 -17.51 6.60 -24.81
C LEU A 140 -18.34 5.32 -24.89
N ARG A 141 -17.96 4.29 -24.12
CA ARG A 141 -18.64 2.99 -24.09
C ARG A 141 -20.07 3.11 -23.55
N SER A 142 -20.28 3.88 -22.49
CA SER A 142 -21.60 4.08 -21.88
C SER A 142 -22.60 4.78 -22.79
N GLN A 143 -22.13 5.53 -23.80
CA GLN A 143 -22.98 6.17 -24.83
C GLN A 143 -23.33 5.24 -26.01
N GLY A 144 -22.77 4.04 -26.03
CA GLY A 144 -22.95 3.07 -27.12
C GLY A 144 -21.84 3.18 -28.18
N ILE A 145 -21.34 2.02 -28.59
CA ILE A 145 -20.24 1.89 -29.57
C ILE A 145 -20.68 2.43 -30.93
N ASP A 146 -21.95 2.20 -31.30
CA ASP A 146 -22.54 2.56 -32.59
C ASP A 146 -23.20 3.96 -32.61
N ALA A 147 -22.94 4.79 -31.59
CA ALA A 147 -23.48 6.15 -31.55
C ALA A 147 -22.94 6.99 -32.72
N LEU A 148 -23.86 7.46 -33.57
CA LEU A 148 -23.57 8.38 -34.68
C LEU A 148 -23.58 9.86 -34.25
N GLU A 149 -24.03 10.14 -33.03
CA GLU A 149 -24.10 11.48 -32.45
C GLU A 149 -22.74 11.92 -31.89
N THR A 150 -22.57 13.24 -31.71
CA THR A 150 -21.37 13.80 -31.08
C THR A 150 -21.28 13.33 -29.63
N ARG A 151 -20.25 12.54 -29.33
CA ARG A 151 -20.03 11.99 -27.99
C ARG A 151 -19.75 13.10 -26.99
N GLN A 152 -20.43 13.05 -25.86
CA GLN A 152 -20.26 14.00 -24.77
C GLN A 152 -19.17 13.49 -23.83
N VAL A 153 -18.17 14.31 -23.56
CA VAL A 153 -17.12 13.99 -22.60
C VAL A 153 -17.42 14.71 -21.30
N SER A 154 -17.29 14.03 -20.17
CA SER A 154 -17.50 14.61 -18.85
C SER A 154 -16.32 14.31 -17.93
N THR A 155 -16.34 14.84 -16.72
CA THR A 155 -15.35 14.52 -15.68
C THR A 155 -15.79 13.36 -14.77
N HIS A 156 -16.93 12.74 -15.07
CA HIS A 156 -17.58 11.75 -14.23
C HIS A 156 -17.91 10.47 -14.99
N ILE A 157 -17.96 9.35 -14.27
CA ILE A 157 -18.45 8.07 -14.77
C ILE A 157 -19.61 7.55 -13.90
N PRO A 158 -20.54 6.76 -14.45
CA PRO A 158 -21.54 6.04 -13.65
C PRO A 158 -20.89 5.06 -12.65
N LEU A 159 -21.53 4.79 -11.53
CA LEU A 159 -20.98 3.90 -10.50
C LEU A 159 -20.85 2.44 -10.98
N GLU A 160 -21.70 2.04 -11.92
CA GLU A 160 -21.70 0.69 -12.51
C GLU A 160 -20.41 0.38 -13.26
N GLU A 161 -19.63 1.40 -13.61
CA GLU A 161 -18.37 1.26 -14.34
C GLU A 161 -17.13 1.20 -13.43
N ILE A 162 -17.30 1.43 -12.11
CA ILE A 162 -16.21 1.31 -11.13
C ILE A 162 -15.48 -0.04 -11.26
N PRO A 163 -16.17 -1.20 -11.32
CA PRO A 163 -15.49 -2.49 -11.42
C PRO A 163 -14.69 -2.64 -12.71
N SER A 164 -15.21 -2.13 -13.83
CA SER A 164 -14.52 -2.15 -15.13
C SER A 164 -13.20 -1.41 -15.05
N VAL A 165 -13.20 -0.21 -14.48
CA VAL A 165 -11.98 0.61 -14.35
C VAL A 165 -11.01 -0.01 -13.35
N MET A 166 -11.48 -0.47 -12.18
CA MET A 166 -10.62 -1.15 -11.18
C MET A 166 -9.84 -2.33 -11.79
N ARG A 167 -10.55 -3.18 -12.55
CA ARG A 167 -9.98 -4.35 -13.24
C ARG A 167 -9.01 -3.96 -14.35
N ALA A 168 -9.29 -2.88 -15.08
CA ALA A 168 -8.39 -2.34 -16.10
C ALA A 168 -7.08 -1.82 -15.47
N MET A 169 -7.15 -1.22 -14.29
CA MET A 169 -5.98 -0.78 -13.50
C MET A 169 -5.24 -1.94 -12.81
N GLY A 170 -5.60 -3.19 -13.07
CA GLY A 170 -4.94 -4.38 -12.53
C GLY A 170 -5.33 -4.75 -11.09
N PHE A 171 -6.39 -4.14 -10.53
CA PHE A 171 -6.98 -4.54 -9.26
C PHE A 171 -8.24 -5.39 -9.51
N TYR A 172 -8.27 -6.60 -8.95
CA TYR A 172 -9.34 -7.57 -9.16
C TYR A 172 -10.11 -7.82 -7.86
N PRO A 173 -11.04 -6.91 -7.49
CA PRO A 173 -11.87 -7.06 -6.30
C PRO A 173 -12.86 -8.23 -6.44
N SER A 174 -13.25 -8.80 -5.30
CA SER A 174 -14.39 -9.74 -5.22
C SER A 174 -15.72 -9.03 -5.51
N GLU A 175 -16.78 -9.79 -5.75
CA GLU A 175 -18.10 -9.18 -5.97
C GLU A 175 -18.65 -8.51 -4.69
N GLU A 176 -18.30 -9.03 -3.51
CA GLU A 176 -18.60 -8.40 -2.22
C GLU A 176 -17.86 -7.05 -2.08
N GLU A 177 -16.55 -7.02 -2.38
CA GLU A 177 -15.75 -5.78 -2.35
C GLU A 177 -16.27 -4.75 -3.37
N ILE A 178 -16.75 -5.20 -4.54
CA ILE A 178 -17.39 -4.34 -5.53
C ILE A 178 -18.67 -3.71 -4.98
N GLU A 179 -19.54 -4.52 -4.36
CA GLU A 179 -20.77 -4.01 -3.75
C GLU A 179 -20.44 -3.00 -2.65
N GLU A 180 -19.45 -3.28 -1.80
CA GLU A 180 -18.96 -2.36 -0.77
C GLU A 180 -18.42 -1.04 -1.36
N MET A 181 -17.61 -1.09 -2.41
CA MET A 181 -17.09 0.09 -3.10
C MET A 181 -18.20 0.95 -3.69
N ILE A 182 -19.17 0.33 -4.37
CA ILE A 182 -20.30 1.05 -4.97
C ILE A 182 -21.15 1.69 -3.86
N ASN A 183 -21.43 0.95 -2.79
CA ASN A 183 -22.21 1.46 -1.66
C ASN A 183 -21.48 2.60 -0.92
N GLU A 184 -20.17 2.50 -0.72
CA GLU A 184 -19.36 3.56 -0.13
C GLU A 184 -19.54 4.88 -0.89
N VAL A 185 -19.42 4.86 -2.22
CA VAL A 185 -19.56 6.06 -3.04
C VAL A 185 -21.02 6.53 -3.09
N LYS A 186 -21.96 5.61 -3.29
CA LYS A 186 -23.39 5.89 -3.40
C LYS A 186 -23.95 6.62 -2.18
N PHE A 187 -23.49 6.25 -0.98
CA PHE A 187 -23.94 6.82 0.29
C PHE A 187 -22.98 7.86 0.89
N SER A 188 -21.96 8.28 0.14
CA SER A 188 -20.92 9.21 0.62
C SER A 188 -21.48 10.54 1.16
N GLU A 189 -22.46 11.13 0.48
CA GLU A 189 -23.09 12.40 0.87
C GLU A 189 -24.46 12.23 1.53
N TYR A 190 -24.94 11.00 1.69
CA TYR A 190 -26.31 10.71 2.10
C TYR A 190 -26.62 11.22 3.52
N VAL A 191 -25.64 11.22 4.43
CA VAL A 191 -25.81 11.70 5.81
C VAL A 191 -26.06 13.21 5.85
N ASP A 192 -25.41 13.96 4.97
CA ASP A 192 -25.45 15.42 4.98
C ASP A 192 -26.55 15.98 4.07
N THR A 193 -26.78 15.36 2.92
CA THR A 193 -27.71 15.84 1.87
C THR A 193 -29.01 15.05 1.82
N GLY A 194 -29.03 13.80 2.28
CA GLY A 194 -30.13 12.86 2.08
C GLY A 194 -30.22 12.28 0.65
N GLU A 195 -29.32 12.67 -0.25
CA GLU A 195 -29.30 12.22 -1.64
C GLU A 195 -28.28 11.11 -1.88
N GLN A 196 -28.54 10.26 -2.87
CA GLN A 196 -27.62 9.22 -3.29
C GLN A 196 -26.80 9.70 -4.48
N VAL A 197 -25.49 9.51 -4.39
CA VAL A 197 -24.57 9.81 -5.49
C VAL A 197 -24.69 8.70 -6.53
N THR A 198 -24.76 9.08 -7.81
CA THR A 198 -24.92 8.15 -8.94
C THR A 198 -23.73 8.17 -9.91
N LYS A 199 -22.78 9.09 -9.69
CA LYS A 199 -21.61 9.27 -10.54
C LYS A 199 -20.40 9.59 -9.70
N ILE A 200 -19.22 9.17 -10.14
CA ILE A 200 -17.95 9.43 -9.47
C ILE A 200 -17.01 10.20 -10.41
N ASN A 201 -16.28 11.17 -9.85
CA ASN A 201 -15.23 11.88 -10.59
C ASN A 201 -13.88 11.15 -10.49
N LEU A 202 -12.92 11.54 -11.33
CA LEU A 202 -11.58 10.92 -11.35
C LEU A 202 -10.85 11.00 -10.00
N GLY A 203 -10.96 12.12 -9.28
CA GLY A 203 -10.26 12.33 -8.02
C GLY A 203 -10.75 11.41 -6.91
N ASP A 204 -12.07 11.32 -6.75
CA ASP A 204 -12.69 10.44 -5.75
C ASP A 204 -12.52 8.97 -6.14
N PHE A 205 -12.49 8.65 -7.44
CA PHE A 205 -12.11 7.33 -7.90
C PHE A 205 -10.66 6.97 -7.52
N ILE A 206 -9.70 7.89 -7.64
CA ILE A 206 -8.32 7.65 -7.23
C ILE A 206 -8.25 7.35 -5.73
N LYS A 207 -8.98 8.11 -4.91
CA LYS A 207 -9.06 7.85 -3.46
C LYS A 207 -9.67 6.47 -3.18
N LEU A 208 -10.76 6.12 -3.87
CA LEU A 208 -11.40 4.81 -3.74
C LEU A 208 -10.44 3.68 -4.14
N TYR A 209 -9.77 3.81 -5.28
CA TYR A 209 -8.78 2.86 -5.78
C TYR A 209 -7.65 2.64 -4.77
N ILE A 210 -7.02 3.72 -4.30
CA ILE A 210 -5.91 3.63 -3.33
C ILE A 210 -6.38 2.98 -2.02
N ASN A 211 -7.56 3.36 -1.54
CA ASN A 211 -8.08 2.88 -0.26
C ASN A 211 -8.43 1.40 -0.27
N HIS A 212 -9.02 0.91 -1.37
CA HIS A 212 -9.42 -0.49 -1.52
C HIS A 212 -8.30 -1.38 -2.08
N ARG A 213 -7.26 -0.81 -2.72
CA ARG A 213 -6.12 -1.58 -3.20
C ARG A 213 -5.45 -2.29 -2.02
N PRO A 214 -5.27 -3.63 -2.08
CA PRO A 214 -4.64 -4.38 -1.01
C PRO A 214 -3.26 -3.83 -0.69
N ALA A 215 -3.07 -3.40 0.56
CA ALA A 215 -1.77 -2.94 1.05
C ALA A 215 -0.69 -4.03 0.93
N PHE A 216 -1.12 -5.30 1.02
CA PHE A 216 -0.28 -6.48 0.86
C PHE A 216 -0.91 -7.38 -0.21
N GLY A 217 -0.32 -7.42 -1.40
CA GLY A 217 -0.79 -8.26 -2.50
C GLY A 217 -0.63 -9.76 -2.23
N LEU A 218 -1.28 -10.58 -3.06
CA LEU A 218 -1.13 -12.03 -3.03
C LEU A 218 0.28 -12.44 -3.46
N SER A 219 1.01 -13.14 -2.58
CA SER A 219 2.31 -13.68 -2.93
C SER A 219 2.18 -14.97 -3.75
N MET A 220 3.08 -15.20 -4.70
CA MET A 220 3.16 -16.48 -5.41
C MET A 220 3.34 -17.66 -4.43
N LYS A 221 3.95 -17.43 -3.26
CA LYS A 221 4.04 -18.46 -2.20
C LYS A 221 2.66 -18.83 -1.66
N ALA A 222 1.77 -17.86 -1.44
CA ALA A 222 0.40 -18.12 -0.98
C ALA A 222 -0.39 -18.91 -2.03
N ILE A 223 -0.30 -18.50 -3.31
CA ILE A 223 -0.95 -19.22 -4.41
C ILE A 223 -0.41 -20.65 -4.51
N ARG A 224 0.92 -20.85 -4.50
CA ARG A 224 1.52 -22.20 -4.51
C ARG A 224 1.04 -23.05 -3.34
N ARG A 225 0.94 -22.49 -2.13
CA ARG A 225 0.39 -23.19 -0.97
C ARG A 225 -1.08 -23.57 -1.18
N ALA A 226 -1.89 -22.70 -1.76
CA ALA A 226 -3.28 -23.03 -2.08
C ALA A 226 -3.36 -24.20 -3.07
N PHE A 227 -2.54 -24.20 -4.13
CA PHE A 227 -2.45 -25.32 -5.06
C PHE A 227 -1.92 -26.60 -4.41
N GLN A 228 -1.02 -26.51 -3.42
CA GLN A 228 -0.57 -27.68 -2.65
C GLN A 228 -1.67 -28.28 -1.78
N VAL A 229 -2.58 -27.44 -1.26
CA VAL A 229 -3.71 -27.88 -0.42
C VAL A 229 -4.84 -28.46 -1.28
N LEU A 230 -5.10 -27.87 -2.45
CA LEU A 230 -6.17 -28.28 -3.35
C LEU A 230 -5.76 -29.41 -4.31
N GLY A 231 -4.47 -29.55 -4.59
CA GLY A 231 -3.91 -30.54 -5.51
C GLY A 231 -3.76 -31.93 -4.94
N TYR A 232 -3.91 -32.92 -5.83
CA TYR A 232 -3.59 -34.32 -5.56
C TYR A 232 -2.17 -34.64 -6.05
N ASP A 233 -1.59 -35.69 -5.48
CA ASP A 233 -0.26 -36.16 -5.88
C ASP A 233 -0.36 -36.92 -7.20
N ASN A 234 0.45 -36.51 -8.17
CA ASN A 234 0.66 -37.29 -9.39
C ASN A 234 1.64 -38.45 -9.13
N GLU A 235 1.82 -39.35 -10.10
CA GLU A 235 2.77 -40.47 -10.05
C GLU A 235 4.21 -40.03 -9.75
N ASN A 236 4.56 -38.79 -10.10
CA ASN A 236 5.87 -38.18 -9.84
C ASN A 236 5.97 -37.47 -8.46
N GLY A 237 4.88 -37.48 -7.66
CA GLY A 237 4.81 -36.77 -6.37
C GLY A 237 4.56 -35.26 -6.48
N ASP A 238 4.31 -34.75 -7.70
CA ASP A 238 3.96 -33.36 -7.92
C ASP A 238 2.49 -33.10 -7.59
N LYS A 239 2.19 -31.95 -6.97
CA LYS A 239 0.82 -31.50 -6.71
C LYS A 239 0.20 -30.93 -7.99
N VAL A 240 -0.82 -31.61 -8.50
CA VAL A 240 -1.56 -31.22 -9.72
C VAL A 240 -3.06 -31.15 -9.43
N ILE A 241 -3.78 -30.35 -10.21
CA ILE A 241 -5.25 -30.25 -10.17
C ILE A 241 -5.74 -30.40 -11.60
N ASP A 242 -6.67 -31.32 -11.84
CA ASP A 242 -7.33 -31.43 -13.14
C ASP A 242 -8.12 -30.15 -13.44
N ARG A 243 -8.18 -29.78 -14.72
CA ARG A 243 -8.92 -28.59 -15.14
C ARG A 243 -10.39 -28.68 -14.76
N GLY A 244 -11.03 -29.84 -14.91
CA GLY A 244 -12.44 -30.04 -14.56
C GLY A 244 -12.68 -29.83 -13.07
N ASP A 245 -11.81 -30.40 -12.24
CA ASP A 245 -11.89 -30.26 -10.78
C ASP A 245 -11.62 -28.82 -10.32
N LEU A 246 -10.64 -28.13 -10.93
CA LEU A 246 -10.38 -26.72 -10.64
C LEU A 246 -11.60 -25.86 -10.98
N LEU A 247 -12.24 -26.09 -12.13
CA LEU A 247 -13.44 -25.36 -12.53
C LEU A 247 -14.61 -25.63 -11.59
N LEU A 248 -14.80 -26.89 -11.19
CA LEU A 248 -15.84 -27.27 -10.22
C LEU A 248 -15.59 -26.59 -8.86
N LEU A 249 -14.35 -26.59 -8.38
CA LEU A 249 -13.98 -25.92 -7.12
C LEU A 249 -14.23 -24.41 -7.19
N LEU A 250 -13.86 -23.76 -8.30
CA LEU A 250 -14.13 -22.34 -8.50
C LEU A 250 -15.63 -22.03 -8.57
N GLN A 251 -16.43 -22.91 -9.18
CA GLN A 251 -17.89 -22.73 -9.27
C GLN A 251 -18.62 -23.02 -7.95
N CYS A 252 -18.17 -24.00 -7.17
CA CYS A 252 -18.83 -24.41 -5.94
C CYS A 252 -18.37 -23.63 -4.70
N ARG A 253 -17.16 -23.06 -4.72
CA ARG A 253 -16.55 -22.40 -3.55
C ARG A 253 -16.03 -20.99 -3.83
N GLY A 254 -15.92 -20.57 -5.10
CA GLY A 254 -15.63 -19.19 -5.47
C GLY A 254 -16.90 -18.36 -5.56
N ASP A 255 -16.75 -17.08 -5.91
CA ASP A 255 -17.88 -16.17 -6.06
C ASP A 255 -18.86 -16.70 -7.11
N HIS A 256 -20.10 -16.95 -6.67
CA HIS A 256 -21.15 -17.60 -7.46
C HIS A 256 -21.52 -16.84 -8.75
N GLU A 257 -21.15 -15.57 -8.87
CA GLU A 257 -21.39 -14.70 -10.03
C GLU A 257 -20.29 -14.75 -11.10
N LEU A 258 -19.40 -15.75 -11.09
CA LEU A 258 -18.64 -16.14 -12.27
C LEU A 258 -19.59 -16.69 -13.35
N GLY A 259 -20.39 -15.79 -13.95
CA GLY A 259 -21.29 -16.08 -15.04
C GLY A 259 -20.54 -16.74 -16.19
N THR A 260 -21.25 -17.57 -16.94
CA THR A 260 -20.71 -18.27 -18.11
C THR A 260 -19.95 -17.36 -19.08
N SER A 261 -20.28 -16.07 -19.14
CA SER A 261 -19.59 -15.03 -19.93
C SER A 261 -18.18 -14.65 -19.42
N THR A 262 -17.96 -14.57 -18.10
CA THR A 262 -16.62 -14.26 -17.53
C THR A 262 -15.69 -15.47 -17.60
N MET A 263 -16.23 -16.68 -17.61
CA MET A 263 -15.47 -17.92 -17.89
C MET A 263 -14.92 -17.97 -19.34
N PHE A 264 -15.68 -17.48 -20.32
CA PHE A 264 -15.17 -17.30 -21.69
C PHE A 264 -14.11 -16.20 -21.77
N ALA A 265 -14.33 -15.07 -21.10
CA ALA A 265 -13.36 -13.97 -21.03
C ALA A 265 -12.06 -14.38 -20.32
N LEU A 266 -12.13 -15.08 -19.17
CA LEU A 266 -10.95 -15.62 -18.48
C LEU A 266 -10.24 -16.67 -19.35
N SER A 267 -10.96 -17.51 -20.10
CA SER A 267 -10.35 -18.43 -21.08
C SER A 267 -9.65 -17.68 -22.24
N GLN A 268 -10.14 -16.52 -22.66
CA GLN A 268 -9.53 -15.69 -23.71
C GLN A 268 -8.40 -14.81 -23.19
N ASP A 269 -8.54 -14.18 -22.02
CA ASP A 269 -7.55 -13.32 -21.38
C ASP A 269 -6.38 -14.12 -20.80
N ILE A 270 -6.61 -15.32 -20.26
CA ILE A 270 -5.54 -16.26 -19.90
C ILE A 270 -4.80 -16.68 -21.17
N ARG A 271 -5.49 -16.92 -22.30
CA ARG A 271 -4.82 -17.19 -23.59
C ARG A 271 -4.02 -16.00 -24.10
N ILE A 272 -4.52 -14.77 -23.97
CA ILE A 272 -3.82 -13.56 -24.46
C ILE A 272 -2.63 -13.23 -23.57
N LYS A 273 -2.76 -13.27 -22.23
CA LYS A 273 -1.66 -13.02 -21.30
C LYS A 273 -0.63 -14.16 -21.28
N LEU A 274 -1.02 -15.44 -21.34
CA LEU A 274 -0.04 -16.51 -21.53
C LEU A 274 0.62 -16.41 -22.90
N SER A 275 -0.11 -16.09 -23.98
CA SER A 275 0.51 -15.91 -25.30
C SER A 275 1.52 -14.76 -25.28
N CYS A 276 1.22 -13.60 -24.70
CA CYS A 276 2.16 -12.48 -24.62
C CYS A 276 3.35 -12.78 -23.68
N THR A 277 3.13 -13.43 -22.55
CA THR A 277 4.22 -13.75 -21.59
C THR A 277 5.10 -14.90 -22.10
N ILE A 278 4.52 -15.88 -22.77
CA ILE A 278 5.24 -16.98 -23.44
C ILE A 278 5.96 -16.46 -24.68
N LEU A 279 5.38 -15.52 -25.44
CA LEU A 279 6.07 -14.86 -26.57
C LEU A 279 7.24 -14.00 -26.07
N PHE A 280 7.10 -13.31 -24.94
CA PHE A 280 8.20 -12.54 -24.33
C PHE A 280 9.33 -13.45 -23.82
N LEU A 281 8.98 -14.57 -23.19
CA LEU A 281 9.95 -15.57 -22.70
C LEU A 281 10.59 -16.35 -23.86
N LEU A 282 9.85 -16.71 -24.90
CA LEU A 282 10.38 -17.33 -26.13
C LEU A 282 11.27 -16.36 -26.91
N CYS A 283 10.94 -15.07 -26.96
CA CYS A 283 11.81 -14.06 -27.58
C CYS A 283 13.09 -13.84 -26.76
N ALA A 284 13.02 -13.87 -25.42
CA ALA A 284 14.20 -13.78 -24.56
C ALA A 284 15.11 -15.03 -24.63
N GLU A 285 14.51 -16.22 -24.73
CA GLU A 285 15.23 -17.48 -24.96
C GLU A 285 15.79 -17.58 -26.39
N MET A 286 15.08 -17.08 -27.41
CA MET A 286 15.61 -17.03 -28.79
C MET A 286 16.73 -15.99 -28.94
N ALA A 287 16.66 -14.86 -28.25
CA ALA A 287 17.73 -13.85 -28.24
C ALA A 287 19.00 -14.37 -27.53
N THR A 288 18.87 -15.26 -26.56
CA THR A 288 19.99 -15.92 -25.88
C THR A 288 20.51 -17.14 -26.64
N ALA A 289 19.66 -17.83 -27.41
CA ALA A 289 20.04 -18.99 -28.23
C ALA A 289 20.67 -18.63 -29.59
N LEU A 290 20.37 -17.45 -30.16
CA LEU A 290 20.85 -17.08 -31.51
C LEU A 290 22.24 -16.44 -31.56
N GLY A 291 22.91 -16.20 -30.43
CA GLY A 291 24.35 -15.91 -30.40
C GLY A 291 24.83 -14.83 -31.39
N THR A 292 23.99 -13.86 -31.75
CA THR A 292 24.38 -12.75 -32.62
C THR A 292 24.80 -11.59 -31.74
N GLY A 293 26.10 -11.55 -31.44
CA GLY A 293 26.73 -10.35 -30.94
C GLY A 293 26.55 -9.21 -31.93
N LEU A 294 25.87 -8.14 -31.52
CA LEU A 294 26.00 -6.82 -32.12
C LEU A 294 26.35 -5.82 -31.01
N PRO A 295 27.54 -5.19 -31.08
CA PRO A 295 28.09 -4.35 -30.04
C PRO A 295 27.56 -2.92 -30.15
N GLY A 296 27.11 -2.35 -29.04
CA GLY A 296 26.80 -0.92 -28.99
C GLY A 296 25.71 -0.54 -28.02
N LEU A 297 25.98 -0.65 -26.70
CA LEU A 297 25.27 0.12 -25.67
C LEU A 297 25.96 0.10 -24.30
N TRP A 298 27.30 -0.08 -24.28
CA TRP A 298 28.12 0.00 -23.07
C TRP A 298 29.23 1.02 -23.28
N SER A 299 28.86 2.31 -23.38
CA SER A 299 29.86 3.39 -23.36
C SER A 299 29.27 4.76 -23.03
N VAL A 300 28.64 4.96 -21.86
CA VAL A 300 28.65 6.28 -21.18
C VAL A 300 28.51 6.08 -19.67
N LEU A 301 29.53 5.51 -19.02
CA LEU A 301 29.71 5.64 -17.57
C LEU A 301 31.21 5.82 -17.31
N GLY A 302 31.65 7.07 -17.24
CA GLY A 302 33.02 7.40 -16.85
C GLY A 302 33.46 8.80 -17.27
N ARG A 303 33.44 9.72 -16.28
CA ARG A 303 33.92 11.13 -16.21
C ARG A 303 32.72 12.03 -15.91
N GLY A 304 32.59 12.73 -14.78
CA GLY A 304 33.54 13.17 -13.77
C GLY A 304 33.21 14.64 -13.51
N PHE A 305 32.73 15.00 -12.31
CA PHE A 305 32.67 16.40 -11.88
C PHE A 305 32.85 16.49 -10.36
N SER A 306 33.96 17.10 -9.98
CA SER A 306 34.25 17.64 -8.65
C SER A 306 33.40 18.90 -8.43
N GLY A 307 32.71 18.99 -7.31
CA GLY A 307 32.02 20.21 -6.87
C GLY A 307 31.92 20.26 -5.36
N ASN A 308 32.62 21.21 -4.75
CA ASN A 308 32.51 21.56 -3.33
C ASN A 308 31.08 22.01 -3.01
N SER A 309 30.47 21.47 -1.95
CA SER A 309 29.29 22.06 -1.32
C SER A 309 29.57 22.39 0.15
N SER A 310 29.45 23.67 0.43
CA SER A 310 29.55 24.31 1.74
C SER A 310 28.41 23.89 2.67
N SER A 311 28.77 23.65 3.93
CA SER A 311 27.90 23.30 5.04
C SER A 311 26.78 24.33 5.31
N GLY A 312 25.53 23.88 5.28
CA GLY A 312 24.38 24.54 5.88
C GLY A 312 23.57 23.50 6.66
N SER A 313 23.45 23.67 7.98
CA SER A 313 22.76 22.73 8.86
C SER A 313 21.23 22.92 8.77
N CYS A 314 20.50 21.99 8.14
CA CYS A 314 19.06 21.86 8.30
C CYS A 314 18.75 20.99 9.52
N LYS A 315 18.06 21.54 10.53
CA LYS A 315 17.51 20.76 11.65
C LYS A 315 16.19 20.12 11.22
N CYS A 316 16.17 18.81 10.98
CA CYS A 316 14.93 18.07 10.75
C CYS A 316 14.26 17.73 12.10
N ASN A 317 13.00 18.12 12.28
CA ASN A 317 12.19 17.75 13.45
C ASN A 317 11.48 16.43 13.18
N ILE A 318 11.77 15.39 13.96
CA ILE A 318 11.24 14.03 13.81
C ILE A 318 10.04 13.84 14.75
N ALA A 319 9.00 13.13 14.29
CA ALA A 319 7.73 12.95 15.01
C ALA A 319 7.82 12.03 16.26
N LEU A 320 8.76 11.08 16.26
CA LEU A 320 9.06 10.23 17.42
C LEU A 320 10.56 10.23 17.69
N ARG A 321 10.96 10.42 18.95
CA ARG A 321 12.36 10.40 19.37
C ARG A 321 12.62 9.29 20.38
N ALA A 322 13.53 8.37 20.08
CA ALA A 322 13.85 7.22 20.92
C ALA A 322 14.87 7.52 22.03
N VAL A 323 14.69 6.88 23.19
CA VAL A 323 15.65 6.75 24.28
C VAL A 323 15.64 5.29 24.76
N CYS A 324 16.81 4.65 24.79
CA CYS A 324 16.97 3.28 25.26
C CYS A 324 17.01 3.25 26.80
N ILE A 325 16.09 2.48 27.42
CA ILE A 325 16.10 2.24 28.86
C ILE A 325 16.83 0.91 29.09
N ARG A 326 18.06 0.96 29.59
CA ARG A 326 18.78 -0.26 29.99
C ARG A 326 18.35 -0.67 31.41
N PRO A 327 17.96 -1.94 31.65
CA PRO A 327 17.85 -2.45 33.01
C PRO A 327 19.24 -2.51 33.67
N SER A 328 19.30 -2.18 34.97
CA SER A 328 20.54 -2.16 35.77
C SER A 328 21.21 -3.54 35.83
N PRO A 329 22.56 -3.62 35.93
CA PRO A 329 23.28 -4.88 35.82
C PRO A 329 23.29 -5.65 37.14
N PHE A 330 22.34 -6.59 37.30
CA PHE A 330 22.44 -7.70 38.26
C PHE A 330 21.93 -8.97 37.59
N ASP A 331 22.77 -9.56 36.73
CA ASP A 331 23.25 -10.95 36.87
C ASP A 331 24.02 -11.40 35.62
N ARG A 332 25.18 -12.01 35.87
CA ARG A 332 26.18 -12.37 34.85
C ARG A 332 25.82 -13.72 34.22
N HIS A 333 25.38 -13.70 32.97
CA HIS A 333 25.77 -14.68 31.96
C HIS A 333 25.71 -14.02 30.57
N PHE A 334 26.82 -13.39 30.17
CA PHE A 334 26.95 -12.70 28.88
C PHE A 334 27.38 -13.67 27.77
N CYS A 335 26.64 -13.66 26.67
CA CYS A 335 26.98 -14.33 25.41
C CYS A 335 28.16 -13.58 24.72
N PRO A 336 29.22 -14.26 24.23
CA PRO A 336 30.43 -13.58 23.73
C PRO A 336 30.26 -12.82 22.41
N LYS A 337 29.13 -12.95 21.71
CA LYS A 337 28.95 -12.33 20.37
C LYS A 337 28.70 -10.81 20.39
N CYS A 338 28.38 -10.22 21.55
CA CYS A 338 28.16 -8.78 21.67
C CYS A 338 29.40 -7.98 22.15
N MET A 339 30.56 -8.62 22.32
CA MET A 339 31.74 -7.98 22.92
C MET A 339 32.80 -7.50 21.92
N GLN A 340 32.59 -7.64 20.61
CA GLN A 340 33.59 -7.29 19.60
C GLN A 340 33.48 -5.88 18.99
N ASP A 341 32.39 -5.13 19.23
CA ASP A 341 32.29 -3.72 18.81
C ASP A 341 32.24 -2.79 20.03
N ARG A 342 33.37 -2.70 20.75
CA ARG A 342 33.60 -1.60 21.69
C ARG A 342 34.10 -0.39 20.90
N GLY A 343 33.19 0.52 20.54
CA GLY A 343 33.63 1.78 19.94
C GLY A 343 32.58 2.67 19.29
N THR A 344 31.28 2.52 19.53
CA THR A 344 30.31 3.46 18.95
C THR A 344 29.23 3.84 19.95
N VAL A 345 29.40 5.01 20.53
CA VAL A 345 28.29 5.79 21.09
C VAL A 345 27.32 6.02 19.93
N PHE A 346 26.13 5.41 19.95
CA PHE A 346 25.04 5.78 19.04
C PHE A 346 24.50 7.15 19.47
N LEU A 347 25.28 8.19 19.18
CA LEU A 347 24.86 9.56 19.04
C LEU A 347 24.01 9.64 17.77
N GLY A 348 22.74 10.01 17.94
CA GLY A 348 21.82 10.50 16.90
C GLY A 348 21.97 9.89 15.51
N ILE A 349 21.19 8.84 15.22
CA ILE A 349 20.89 8.53 13.83
C ILE A 349 19.88 9.58 13.35
N ASN A 350 20.40 10.69 12.81
CA ASN A 350 19.71 11.44 11.77
C ASN A 350 19.70 10.53 10.54
N ILE A 351 18.63 9.76 10.35
CA ILE A 351 18.36 9.18 9.03
C ILE A 351 17.88 10.33 8.16
N PHE A 352 18.80 10.91 7.40
CA PHE A 352 18.46 11.60 6.16
C PHE A 352 17.82 10.55 5.23
N LEU A 353 16.50 10.55 5.13
CA LEU A 353 15.87 10.16 3.88
C LEU A 353 15.96 11.38 2.97
N CYS A 354 17.10 11.52 2.31
CA CYS A 354 17.18 12.34 1.13
C CYS A 354 16.27 11.67 0.11
N TRP A 355 15.10 12.26 -0.14
CA TRP A 355 14.43 12.07 -1.42
C TRP A 355 15.35 12.73 -2.45
N ASP A 356 16.23 11.93 -3.03
CA ASP A 356 16.96 12.33 -4.22
C ASP A 356 15.94 12.42 -5.36
N HIS A 357 15.43 13.65 -5.56
CA HIS A 357 15.27 14.16 -6.91
C HIS A 357 16.66 14.14 -7.55
N VAL A 358 16.88 13.19 -8.44
CA VAL A 358 17.88 13.35 -9.50
C VAL A 358 17.10 13.51 -10.80
N LEU A 359 17.42 14.63 -11.45
CA LEU A 359 16.96 15.16 -12.74
C LEU A 359 16.78 14.11 -13.84
#